data_AF-A0A9X2J396-F1
#
_entry.id   AF-A0A9X2J396-F1
#
_cell.length_a   1.000
_cell.length_b   1.000
_cell.length_c   1.000
_cell.angle_alpha   90.00
_cell.angle_beta   90.00
_cell.angle_gamma   90.00
#
_symmetry.space_group_name_H-M   'P 1'
#
loop_
_entity.id
_entity.type
_entity.pdbx_description
1 polymer ?
#
loop_
_entity_poly.entity_id
_entity_poly.type
_entity_poly.pdbx_seq_one_letter_code
_entity_poly.pdbx_strand_id
1 'polypeptide(L)'
;MGAARGIAGSYRPEQQGCFLALNEFECEWFVRMNNTGGPVDVWEVHGIETADLVLSPHGFHYFPGVIAPARLHLLRRDVPPESD
;
A
#
# COMPACT_ATOMS: atom_id res chain seq x y z
N MET A 1 2.06 19.64 4.47
CA MET A 1 1.38 18.41 4.92
C MET A 1 2.42 17.31 5.06
N GLY A 2 2.47 16.60 6.19
CA GLY A 2 3.34 15.43 6.40
C GLY A 2 4.55 15.62 7.32
N ALA A 3 4.36 16.18 8.53
CA ALA A 3 5.40 16.23 9.58
C ALA A 3 5.26 15.10 10.62
N ALA A 4 4.53 14.02 10.29
CA ALA A 4 4.49 12.84 11.14
C ALA A 4 5.79 12.07 10.95
N ARG A 5 6.60 11.96 12.01
CA ARG A 5 7.75 11.05 12.03
C ARG A 5 7.25 9.65 11.70
N GLY A 6 8.07 8.83 11.02
CA GLY A 6 7.74 7.42 10.83
C GLY A 6 7.45 6.74 12.18
N ILE A 7 6.80 5.57 12.16
CA ILE A 7 6.34 4.85 13.37
C ILE A 7 7.45 4.73 14.46
N ALA A 8 8.72 4.71 14.08
CA ALA A 8 9.89 4.69 14.97
C ALA A 8 10.67 6.01 15.12
N GLY A 9 10.08 7.17 14.81
CA GLY A 9 10.76 8.47 14.91
C GLY A 9 11.67 8.81 13.71
N SER A 10 11.64 8.01 12.64
CA SER A 10 12.46 8.20 11.44
C SER A 10 12.03 9.41 10.60
N TYR A 11 13.02 10.09 9.99
CA TYR A 11 12.82 11.17 9.02
C TYR A 11 12.67 10.68 7.57
N ARG A 12 12.85 9.37 7.34
CA ARG A 12 12.76 8.74 6.03
C ARG A 12 11.88 7.49 6.13
N PRO A 13 11.12 7.15 5.07
CA PRO A 13 10.42 5.88 5.03
C PRO A 13 11.44 4.73 5.08
N GLU A 14 11.05 3.63 5.71
CA GLU A 14 11.88 2.42 5.78
C GLU A 14 12.11 1.82 4.39
N GLN A 15 11.10 1.93 3.51
CA GLN A 15 11.20 1.62 2.09
C GLN A 15 10.73 2.81 1.25
N GLN A 16 11.55 3.23 0.28
CA GLN A 16 11.19 4.27 -0.70
C GLN A 16 10.30 3.65 -1.79
N GLY A 17 9.04 3.39 -1.47
CA GLY A 17 8.09 2.82 -2.41
C GLY A 17 6.74 2.47 -1.79
N CYS A 18 5.86 1.93 -2.62
CA CYS A 18 4.54 1.46 -2.22
C CYS A 18 4.49 -0.06 -2.30
N PHE A 19 4.11 -0.71 -1.21
CA PHE A 19 3.76 -2.13 -1.22
C PHE A 19 2.52 -2.33 -2.08
N LEU A 20 2.53 -3.38 -2.89
CA LEU A 20 1.43 -3.71 -3.79
C LEU A 20 0.97 -5.14 -3.50
N ALA A 21 -0.34 -5.30 -3.33
CA ALA A 21 -0.97 -6.61 -3.28
C ALA A 21 -0.87 -7.26 -4.66
N LEU A 22 -0.37 -8.49 -4.72
CA LEU A 22 -0.24 -9.25 -5.97
C LEU A 22 -1.54 -9.97 -6.37
N ASN A 23 -2.46 -10.11 -5.43
CA ASN A 23 -3.71 -10.83 -5.60
C ASN A 23 -4.76 -10.32 -4.62
N GLU A 24 -5.99 -10.80 -4.78
CA GLU A 24 -7.13 -10.44 -3.95
C GLU A 24 -6.92 -10.81 -2.47
N PHE A 25 -6.29 -11.96 -2.19
CA PHE A 25 -6.02 -12.38 -0.81
C PHE A 25 -5.10 -11.39 -0.06
N GLU A 26 -4.02 -10.95 -0.71
CA GLU A 26 -3.12 -9.93 -0.15
C GLU A 26 -3.82 -8.58 -0.02
N CYS A 27 -4.67 -8.21 -0.98
CA CYS A 27 -5.45 -6.98 -0.92
C CYS A 27 -6.35 -6.97 0.32
N GLU A 28 -7.11 -8.04 0.54
CA GLU A 28 -7.94 -8.19 1.75
C GLU A 28 -7.09 -8.18 3.02
N TRP A 29 -5.93 -8.85 3.00
CA TRP A 29 -5.03 -8.83 4.15
C TRP A 29 -4.52 -7.42 4.49
N PHE A 30 -4.16 -6.60 3.50
CA PHE A 30 -3.79 -5.20 3.73
C PHE A 30 -4.94 -4.36 4.27
N VAL A 31 -6.16 -4.56 3.77
CA VAL A 31 -7.36 -3.89 4.29
C VAL A 31 -7.58 -4.24 5.76
N ARG A 32 -7.47 -5.51 6.13
CA ARG A 32 -7.59 -5.97 7.53
C ARG A 32 -6.49 -5.45 8.43
N MET A 33 -5.26 -5.32 7.92
CA MET A 33 -4.14 -4.77 8.68
C MET A 33 -4.31 -3.29 9.05
N ASN A 34 -5.20 -2.57 8.36
CA ASN A 34 -5.40 -1.15 8.59
C ASN A 34 -5.76 -0.85 10.06
N ASN A 35 -4.80 -0.25 10.77
CA ASN A 35 -4.92 0.12 12.18
C ASN A 35 -5.23 1.61 12.37
N THR A 36 -5.57 2.33 11.30
CA THR A 36 -5.90 3.77 11.37
C THR A 36 -7.26 4.04 12.03
N GLY A 37 -8.10 3.00 12.19
CA GLY A 37 -9.43 3.10 12.80
C GLY A 37 -10.49 3.73 11.90
N GLY A 38 -10.15 4.05 10.65
CA GLY A 38 -11.06 4.62 9.65
C GLY A 38 -11.10 3.78 8.37
N PRO A 39 -12.06 4.06 7.48
CA PRO A 39 -12.18 3.35 6.22
C PRO A 39 -11.00 3.63 5.29
N VAL A 40 -10.74 2.71 4.37
CA VAL A 40 -9.68 2.81 3.35
C VAL A 40 -10.22 2.62 1.95
N ASP A 41 -9.58 3.27 0.99
CA ASP A 41 -9.84 3.05 -0.44
C ASP A 41 -8.93 1.94 -0.98
N VAL A 42 -9.44 1.19 -1.95
CA VAL A 42 -8.67 0.16 -2.68
C VAL A 42 -8.49 0.61 -4.12
N TRP A 43 -7.23 0.71 -4.52
CA TRP A 43 -6.81 1.17 -5.83
C TRP A 43 -6.12 0.04 -6.60
N GLU A 44 -6.49 -0.12 -7.86
CA GLU A 44 -5.76 -0.93 -8.83
C GLU A 44 -4.65 -0.08 -9.46
N VAL A 45 -3.50 -0.71 -9.69
CA VAL A 45 -2.37 -0.07 -10.36
C VAL A 45 -2.13 -0.72 -11.71
N HIS A 46 -2.18 0.08 -12.77
CA HIS A 46 -2.04 -0.37 -14.15
C HIS A 46 -0.61 -0.16 -14.66
N GLY A 47 -0.15 -1.06 -15.53
CA GLY A 47 1.16 -0.94 -16.19
C GLY A 47 2.36 -1.06 -15.25
N ILE A 48 2.22 -1.87 -14.19
CA ILE A 48 3.30 -2.38 -13.35
C ILE A 48 3.23 -3.90 -13.41
N GLU A 49 4.30 -4.52 -13.87
CA GLU A 49 4.40 -5.98 -13.94
C GLU A 49 5.06 -6.50 -12.66
N THR A 50 4.89 -7.79 -12.37
CA THR A 50 5.56 -8.43 -11.21
C THR A 50 7.09 -8.31 -11.26
N ALA A 51 7.66 -8.24 -12.46
CA ALA A 51 9.09 -8.02 -12.67
C ALA A 51 9.58 -6.62 -12.29
N ASP A 52 8.69 -5.63 -12.18
CA ASP A 52 9.00 -4.26 -11.74
C ASP A 52 9.04 -4.14 -10.21
N LEU A 53 8.68 -5.21 -9.50
CA LEU A 53 8.58 -5.23 -8.04
C LEU A 53 9.86 -5.76 -7.40
N VAL A 54 10.16 -5.21 -6.23
CA VAL A 54 11.27 -5.66 -5.39
C VAL A 54 10.71 -6.35 -4.16
N LEU A 55 11.24 -7.53 -3.83
CA LEU A 55 10.95 -8.21 -2.58
C LEU A 55 11.66 -7.47 -1.44
N SER A 56 10.90 -6.97 -0.47
CA SER A 56 11.45 -6.37 0.74
C SER A 56 12.06 -7.44 1.66
N PRO A 57 12.96 -7.05 2.58
CA PRO A 57 13.50 -7.96 3.60
C PRO A 57 12.43 -8.64 4.47
N HIS A 58 11.23 -8.06 4.55
CA HIS A 58 10.09 -8.55 5.33
C HIS A 58 9.16 -9.47 4.53
N GLY A 59 9.51 -9.83 3.28
CA GLY A 59 8.77 -10.80 2.47
C GLY A 59 7.63 -10.23 1.63
N PHE A 60 7.47 -8.90 1.57
CA PHE A 60 6.44 -8.24 0.76
C PHE A 60 7.01 -7.52 -0.45
N HIS A 61 6.30 -7.56 -1.57
CA HIS A 61 6.69 -6.87 -2.80
C HIS A 61 6.30 -5.39 -2.75
N TYR A 62 7.22 -4.53 -3.22
CA TYR A 62 6.96 -3.11 -3.36
C TYR A 62 7.49 -2.59 -4.70
N PHE A 63 6.85 -1.55 -5.21
CA PHE A 63 7.35 -0.80 -6.36
C PHE A 63 8.33 0.29 -5.87
N PRO A 64 9.62 0.26 -6.29
CA PRO A 64 10.65 1.18 -5.82
C PRO A 64 10.59 2.54 -6.55
N GLY A 65 9.45 3.21 -6.49
CA GLY A 65 9.24 4.47 -7.20
C GLY A 65 7.88 5.11 -6.94
N VAL A 66 7.61 6.20 -7.65
CA VAL A 66 6.33 6.92 -7.60
C VAL A 66 5.39 6.35 -8.66
N ILE A 67 4.19 5.96 -8.23
CA ILE A 67 3.13 5.52 -9.14
C ILE A 67 2.39 6.76 -9.65
N ALA A 68 2.37 6.94 -10.96
CA ALA A 68 1.69 8.08 -11.58
C ALA A 68 0.16 7.99 -11.37
N PRO A 69 -0.56 9.08 -11.08
CA PRO A 69 -2.01 9.06 -10.88
C PRO A 69 -2.80 8.47 -12.07
N ALA A 70 -2.31 8.67 -13.29
CA ALA A 70 -2.92 8.11 -14.50
C ALA A 70 -2.90 6.57 -14.55
N ARG A 71 -2.12 5.92 -13.68
CA ARG A 71 -2.05 4.46 -13.53
C ARG A 71 -2.93 3.94 -12.39
N LEU A 72 -3.62 4.83 -11.65
CA LEU A 72 -4.45 4.45 -10.51
C LEU A 72 -5.90 4.43 -10.94
N HIS A 73 -6.58 3.32 -10.64
CA HIS A 73 -8.01 3.18 -10.81
C HIS A 73 -8.66 2.80 -9.47
N LEU A 74 -9.64 3.59 -9.03
CA LEU A 74 -10.35 3.31 -7.77
C LEU A 74 -11.28 2.11 -7.96
N LEU A 75 -11.03 1.01 -7.23
CA LEU A 75 -11.88 -0.19 -7.27
C LEU A 75 -12.94 -0.18 -6.17
N ARG A 76 -12.55 0.14 -4.94
CA ARG A 76 -13.46 0.22 -3.80
C ARG A 76 -13.19 1.48 -3.01
N ARG A 77 -14.27 2.12 -2.58
CA ARG A 77 -14.22 3.36 -1.79
C ARG A 77 -14.71 3.09 -0.37
N ASP A 78 -14.10 3.76 0.60
CA ASP A 78 -14.54 3.79 1.99
C ASP A 78 -14.76 2.39 2.59
N VAL A 79 -13.86 1.44 2.30
CA VAL A 79 -13.92 0.08 2.84
C VAL A 79 -13.69 0.15 4.35
N PRO A 80 -14.67 -0.22 5.19
CA PRO A 80 -14.52 -0.13 6.64
C PRO A 80 -13.43 -1.11 7.11
N PRO A 81 -12.74 -0.81 8.23
CA PRO A 81 -11.94 -1.84 8.90
C PRO A 81 -12.87 -3.02 9.26
N GLU A 82 -12.35 -4.25 9.19
CA GLU A 82 -13.10 -5.39 9.72
C GLU A 82 -13.41 -5.12 11.19
N SER A 83 -14.69 -5.27 11.54
CA SER A 83 -15.13 -5.26 12.93
C SER A 83 -14.94 -6.67 13.47
N ASP A 84 -14.20 -6.81 14.57
CA ASP A 84 -14.20 -8.04 15.38
C ASP A 84 -15.63 -8.42 15.80
#